data_AF-U6GUC7-F1
#
_entry.id   AF-U6GUC7-F1
#
_cell.length_a   1.000
_cell.length_b   1.000
_cell.length_c   1.000
_cell.angle_alpha   90.00
_cell.angle_beta   90.00
_cell.angle_gamma   90.00
#
_symmetry.space_group_name_H-M   'P 1'
#
loop_
_entity.id
_entity.type
_entity.pdbx_description
1 polymer ?
#
loop_
_entity_poly.entity_id
_entity_poly.type
_entity_poly.pdbx_seq_one_letter_code
_entity_poly.pdbx_strand_id
1 'polypeptide(L)'
;MCEMPQEVARELAATAKALTAPGKGLLAADESTGTIAKRFASIGVENTEANRAFYRGLLFTTKGLGEYCSGAILFEETLYQKSPEGVPMVELLKKENIIPGIKVDKG
;
A
#
# COMPACT_ATOMS: atom_id res chain seq x y z
N MET A 1 33.69 6.85 7.24
CA MET A 1 32.39 6.17 7.04
C MET A 1 31.36 6.99 7.81
N CYS A 2 30.30 7.48 7.17
CA CYS A 2 29.23 8.18 7.89
C CYS A 2 28.38 7.12 8.59
N GLU A 3 28.36 7.09 9.92
CA GLU A 3 27.52 6.18 10.68
C GLU A 3 26.09 6.73 10.76
N MET A 4 25.11 5.87 10.52
CA MET A 4 23.69 6.22 10.63
C MET A 4 23.34 6.55 12.10
N PRO A 5 22.52 7.58 12.36
CA PRO A 5 22.02 7.83 13.70
C PRO A 5 21.36 6.58 14.30
N GLN A 6 21.69 6.26 15.56
CA GLN A 6 21.25 5.02 16.21
C GLN A 6 19.73 4.91 16.32
N GLU A 7 19.02 6.03 16.42
CA GLU A 7 17.56 6.08 16.44
C GLU A 7 16.97 5.62 15.09
N VAL A 8 17.47 6.16 13.98
CA VAL A 8 17.06 5.78 12.62
C VAL A 8 17.33 4.29 12.36
N ALA A 9 18.50 3.80 12.77
CA ALA A 9 18.85 2.39 12.60
C ALA A 9 17.89 1.45 13.36
N ARG A 10 17.48 1.84 14.58
CA ARG A 10 16.50 1.08 15.38
C ARG A 10 15.12 1.09 14.74
N GLU A 11 14.66 2.24 14.25
CA GLU A 11 13.37 2.37 13.59
C GLU A 11 13.28 1.52 12.32
N LEU A 12 14.33 1.58 11.48
CA LEU A 12 14.42 0.76 10.26
C LEU A 12 14.40 -0.74 10.59
N ALA A 13 15.18 -1.18 11.58
CA ALA A 13 15.22 -2.57 12.00
C ALA A 13 13.87 -3.04 12.58
N ALA A 14 13.20 -2.20 13.38
CA ALA A 14 11.88 -2.49 13.93
C ALA A 14 10.83 -2.63 12.82
N THR A 15 10.84 -1.72 11.84
CA THR A 15 9.92 -1.74 10.70
C THR A 15 10.15 -2.98 9.83
N ALA A 16 11.41 -3.29 9.50
CA ALA A 16 11.75 -4.48 8.72
C ALA A 16 11.29 -5.77 9.42
N LYS A 17 11.45 -5.85 10.75
CA LYS A 17 10.96 -7.00 11.55
C LYS A 17 9.43 -7.08 11.54
N ALA A 18 8.73 -5.95 11.62
CA ALA A 18 7.27 -5.92 11.57
C ALA A 18 6.73 -6.34 10.18
N LEU A 19 7.38 -5.87 9.11
CA LEU A 19 7.06 -6.27 7.73
C LEU A 19 7.29 -7.76 7.46
N THR A 20 8.21 -8.41 8.18
CA THR A 20 8.56 -9.83 8.01
C THR A 20 8.03 -10.72 9.14
N ALA A 21 6.95 -10.29 9.81
CA ALA A 21 6.31 -11.08 10.85
C ALA A 21 5.90 -12.49 10.33
N PRO A 22 6.17 -13.57 11.09
CA PRO A 22 5.82 -14.93 10.68
C PRO A 22 4.33 -15.06 10.32
N GLY A 23 4.04 -15.72 9.21
CA GLY A 23 2.67 -15.90 8.72
C GLY A 23 2.08 -14.69 7.99
N LYS A 24 2.84 -13.59 7.83
CA LYS A 24 2.43 -12.41 7.07
C LYS A 24 3.31 -12.16 5.83
N GLY A 25 2.74 -11.45 4.87
CA GLY A 25 3.42 -11.00 3.65
C GLY A 25 3.09 -9.54 3.28
N LEU A 26 3.54 -9.14 2.09
CA LEU A 26 3.31 -7.81 1.53
C LEU A 26 2.26 -7.86 0.42
N LEU A 27 1.34 -6.89 0.43
CA LEU A 27 0.43 -6.63 -0.69
C LEU A 27 1.07 -5.61 -1.63
N ALA A 28 1.43 -6.02 -2.85
CA ALA A 28 1.89 -5.10 -3.88
C ALA A 28 0.69 -4.47 -4.61
N ALA A 29 0.31 -3.26 -4.22
CA ALA A 29 -0.79 -2.47 -4.79
C ALA A 29 -0.27 -1.17 -5.42
N ASP A 30 0.96 -1.21 -5.94
CA ASP A 30 1.73 -0.09 -6.46
C ASP A 30 1.71 0.00 -7.99
N GLU A 31 0.66 -0.56 -8.63
CA GLU A 31 0.55 -0.48 -10.07
C GLU A 31 0.42 0.97 -10.52
N SER A 32 1.38 1.41 -11.33
CA SER A 32 1.31 2.70 -12.02
C SER A 32 0.05 2.81 -12.87
N THR A 33 -0.32 4.05 -13.25
CA THR A 33 -1.51 4.32 -14.07
C THR A 33 -1.57 3.48 -15.35
N GLY A 34 -0.42 3.25 -16.01
CA GLY A 34 -0.35 2.40 -17.20
C GLY A 34 -0.47 0.89 -16.90
N THR A 35 0.07 0.43 -15.78
CA THR A 35 -0.02 -0.99 -15.38
C THR A 35 -1.45 -1.34 -14.95
N ILE A 36 -2.08 -0.51 -14.11
CA ILE A 36 -3.46 -0.74 -13.67
C ILE A 36 -4.46 -0.62 -14.83
N ALA A 37 -4.19 0.22 -15.84
CA ALA A 37 -4.99 0.29 -17.06
C ALA A 37 -5.11 -1.08 -17.74
N LYS A 38 -4.01 -1.82 -17.84
CA LYS A 38 -3.99 -3.17 -18.45
C LYS A 38 -4.79 -4.17 -17.62
N ARG A 39 -4.74 -4.07 -16.29
CA ARG A 39 -5.50 -4.94 -15.38
C ARG A 39 -7.00 -4.66 -15.52
N PHE A 40 -7.41 -3.40 -15.52
CA PHE A 40 -8.81 -3.01 -15.70
C PHE A 40 -9.34 -3.37 -17.10
N ALA A 41 -8.53 -3.17 -18.14
CA ALA A 41 -8.92 -3.56 -19.51
C ALA A 41 -9.23 -5.06 -19.63
N SER A 42 -8.49 -5.94 -18.94
CA SER A 42 -8.75 -7.39 -18.96
C SER A 42 -10.10 -7.80 -18.36
N ILE A 43 -10.74 -6.91 -17.59
CA ILE A 43 -12.06 -7.14 -16.98
C ILE A 43 -13.12 -6.14 -17.47
N GLY A 44 -12.83 -5.37 -18.52
CA GLY A 44 -13.77 -4.41 -19.11
C GLY A 44 -14.06 -3.16 -18.26
N VAL A 45 -13.15 -2.78 -17.37
CA VAL A 45 -13.28 -1.58 -16.52
C VAL A 45 -12.50 -0.41 -17.14
N GLU A 46 -13.09 0.79 -17.12
CA GLU A 46 -12.42 2.02 -17.57
C GLU A 46 -11.39 2.50 -16.53
N ASN A 47 -10.22 2.98 -16.98
CA ASN A 47 -9.16 3.48 -16.10
C ASN A 47 -9.37 4.94 -15.68
N THR A 48 -10.37 5.18 -14.84
CA THR A 48 -10.62 6.48 -14.20
C THR A 48 -9.99 6.53 -12.81
N GLU A 49 -9.73 7.74 -12.30
CA GLU A 49 -9.23 7.93 -10.92
C GLU A 49 -10.22 7.35 -9.90
N ALA A 50 -11.52 7.57 -10.09
CA ALA A 50 -12.57 7.04 -9.22
C ALA A 50 -12.57 5.50 -9.19
N ASN A 51 -12.37 4.83 -10.33
CA ASN A 51 -12.28 3.36 -10.37
C ASN A 51 -11.00 2.84 -9.69
N ARG A 52 -9.88 3.57 -9.82
CA ARG A 52 -8.64 3.24 -9.10
C ARG A 52 -8.81 3.43 -7.59
N ALA A 53 -9.47 4.50 -7.15
CA ALA A 53 -9.80 4.74 -5.76
C ALA A 53 -10.74 3.65 -5.23
N PHE A 54 -11.78 3.30 -5.98
CA PHE A 54 -12.72 2.24 -5.60
C PHE A 54 -12.01 0.89 -5.44
N TYR A 55 -11.18 0.49 -6.40
CA TYR A 55 -10.43 -0.75 -6.32
C TYR A 55 -9.47 -0.80 -5.12
N ARG A 56 -8.72 0.27 -4.87
CA ARG A 56 -7.78 0.34 -3.73
C ARG A 56 -8.53 0.40 -2.40
N GLY A 57 -9.66 1.11 -2.36
CA GLY A 57 -10.60 1.10 -1.24
C GLY A 57 -11.12 -0.31 -0.95
N LEU A 58 -11.53 -1.05 -1.98
CA LEU A 58 -11.96 -2.45 -1.85
C LEU A 58 -10.87 -3.33 -1.22
N LEU A 59 -9.61 -3.21 -1.69
CA LEU A 59 -8.49 -3.94 -1.10
C LEU A 59 -8.31 -3.58 0.38
N PHE A 60 -8.21 -2.29 0.71
CA PHE A 60 -7.81 -1.84 2.05
C PHE A 60 -8.94 -1.83 3.08
N THR A 61 -10.20 -1.97 2.65
CA THR A 61 -11.35 -2.15 3.55
C THR A 61 -11.64 -3.62 3.87
N THR A 62 -10.86 -4.56 3.31
CA THR A 62 -11.00 -5.98 3.62
C THR A 62 -10.69 -6.23 5.08
N LYS A 63 -11.72 -6.59 5.85
CA LYS A 63 -11.60 -6.87 7.29
C LYS A 63 -10.74 -8.10 7.54
N GLY A 64 -9.79 -8.00 8.47
CA GLY A 64 -8.89 -9.10 8.80
C GLY A 64 -7.74 -9.27 7.81
N LEU A 65 -7.59 -8.38 6.82
CA LEU A 65 -6.46 -8.41 5.90
C LEU A 65 -5.12 -8.32 6.65
N GLY A 66 -5.10 -7.56 7.76
CA GLY A 66 -3.96 -7.41 8.64
C GLY A 66 -3.45 -8.70 9.31
N GLU A 67 -4.26 -9.76 9.35
CA GLU A 67 -3.83 -11.06 9.86
C GLU A 67 -2.76 -11.70 8.96
N TYR A 68 -2.80 -11.41 7.66
CA TYR A 68 -1.95 -12.02 6.64
C TYR A 68 -1.06 -11.01 5.91
N CYS A 69 -1.40 -9.73 5.94
CA CYS A 69 -0.60 -8.66 5.34
C CYS A 69 0.01 -7.78 6.43
N SER A 70 1.33 -7.68 6.45
CA SER A 70 2.08 -6.79 7.35
C SER A 70 2.30 -5.41 6.73
N GLY A 71 2.34 -5.32 5.40
CA GLY A 71 2.54 -4.07 4.68
C GLY A 71 1.86 -4.08 3.31
N ALA A 72 1.62 -2.87 2.79
CA ALA A 72 1.09 -2.67 1.45
C ALA A 72 1.93 -1.63 0.71
N ILE A 73 2.44 -1.97 -0.48
CA ILE A 73 3.20 -1.06 -1.33
C ILE A 73 2.20 -0.26 -2.17
N LEU A 74 2.30 1.07 -2.12
CA LEU A 74 1.39 1.98 -2.80
C LEU A 74 2.07 2.70 -3.95
N PHE A 75 1.28 3.12 -4.93
CA PHE A 75 1.67 4.14 -5.90
C PHE A 75 1.44 5.53 -5.31
N GLU A 76 2.19 6.54 -5.77
CA GLU A 76 2.12 7.92 -5.24
C GLU A 76 0.69 8.48 -5.25
N GLU A 77 -0.08 8.23 -6.31
CA GLU A 77 -1.50 8.61 -6.38
C GLU A 77 -2.26 8.07 -5.16
N THR A 78 -2.16 6.76 -4.90
CA THR A 78 -2.89 6.07 -3.83
C THR A 78 -2.46 6.51 -2.44
N LEU A 79 -1.19 6.88 -2.25
CA LEU A 79 -0.67 7.36 -0.95
C LEU A 79 -1.42 8.62 -0.48
N TYR A 80 -1.76 9.52 -1.40
CA TYR A 80 -2.46 10.77 -1.13
C TYR A 80 -3.97 10.72 -1.45
N GLN A 81 -4.46 9.58 -1.94
CA GLN A 81 -5.86 9.38 -2.35
C GLN A 81 -6.77 9.13 -1.15
N LYS A 82 -8.06 9.38 -1.37
CA LYS A 82 -9.15 8.98 -0.48
C LYS A 82 -9.97 7.87 -1.12
N SER A 83 -10.49 6.97 -0.29
CA SER A 83 -11.53 6.03 -0.66
C SER A 83 -12.80 6.74 -1.14
N PRO A 84 -13.72 6.03 -1.83
CA PRO A 84 -15.04 6.56 -2.19
C PRO A 84 -15.82 7.13 -0.98
N GLU A 85 -15.58 6.62 0.23
CA GLU A 85 -16.18 7.08 1.48
C GLU A 85 -15.46 8.30 2.08
N GLY A 86 -14.44 8.84 1.41
CA GLY A 86 -13.70 10.03 1.83
C GLY A 86 -12.61 9.77 2.87
N VAL A 87 -12.33 8.52 3.22
CA VAL A 87 -11.27 8.15 4.18
C VAL A 87 -9.93 8.02 3.45
N PRO A 88 -8.83 8.63 3.95
CA PRO A 88 -7.50 8.45 3.34
C PRO A 88 -7.10 6.97 3.28
N MET A 89 -6.52 6.52 2.16
CA MET A 89 -6.14 5.12 1.97
C MET A 89 -5.18 4.60 3.06
N VAL A 90 -4.25 5.45 3.49
CA VAL A 90 -3.29 5.13 4.57
C VAL A 90 -3.99 4.86 5.91
N GLU A 91 -5.13 5.50 6.18
CA GLU A 91 -5.88 5.28 7.42
C GLU A 91 -6.65 3.96 7.39
N LEU A 92 -7.05 3.48 6.21
CA LEU A 92 -7.63 2.16 6.05
C LEU A 92 -6.60 1.06 6.38
N LEU A 93 -5.38 1.19 5.85
CA LEU A 93 -4.28 0.28 6.14
C LEU A 93 -3.92 0.26 7.64
N LYS A 94 -3.79 1.44 8.26
CA LYS A 94 -3.49 1.55 9.70
C LYS A 94 -4.55 0.90 10.58
N LYS A 95 -5.83 1.01 10.24
CA LYS A 95 -6.93 0.34 10.98
C LYS A 95 -6.79 -1.18 11.00
N GLU A 96 -6.24 -1.75 9.94
CA GLU A 96 -5.93 -3.18 9.84
C GLU A 96 -4.51 -3.53 10.32
N ASN A 97 -3.77 -2.60 10.93
CA ASN A 97 -2.36 -2.77 11.34
C ASN A 97 -1.41 -3.13 10.17
N ILE A 98 -1.68 -2.61 8.98
CA ILE A 98 -0.86 -2.78 7.78
C ILE A 98 0.03 -1.54 7.60
N ILE A 99 1.33 -1.77 7.44
CA ILE A 99 2.32 -0.70 7.25
C ILE A 99 2.27 -0.18 5.80
N PRO A 100 1.99 1.12 5.56
CA PRO A 100 2.02 1.68 4.22
C PRO A 100 3.47 1.81 3.73
N GLY A 101 3.72 1.34 2.51
CA GLY A 101 4.97 1.52 1.76
C GLY A 101 4.71 2.29 0.45
N ILE A 102 5.77 2.77 -0.19
CA ILE A 102 5.69 3.60 -1.39
C ILE A 102 6.67 3.09 -2.45
N LYS A 103 6.19 2.97 -3.68
CA LYS A 103 7.03 2.79 -4.86
C LYS A 103 7.78 4.09 -5.15
N VAL A 104 9.11 4.04 -5.19
CA VAL A 104 9.98 5.22 -5.34
C VAL A 104 10.77 5.27 -6.63
N ASP A 105 10.85 4.17 -7.39
CA ASP A 105 11.46 4.20 -8.72
C ASP A 105 10.59 4.96 -9.73
N LYS A 106 11.23 5.47 -10.79
CA LYS A 106 10.61 6.30 -11.83
C LYS A 106 10.46 5.56 -13.17
N GLY A 107 10.48 4.22 -13.18
CA GLY A 107 10.39 3.40 -14.39
C GLY A 107 9.89 2.01 -14.13
#